data_AF-A0A134BYS7-F1
#
_entry.id   AF-A0A134BYS7-F1
#
_cell.length_a   1.000
_cell.length_b   1.000
_cell.length_c   1.000
_cell.angle_alpha   90.00
_cell.angle_beta   90.00
_cell.angle_gamma   90.00
#
_symmetry.space_group_name_H-M   'P 1'
#
loop_
_entity.id
_entity.type
_entity.pdbx_description
1 polymer ?
#
loop_
_entity_poly.entity_id
_entity_poly.type
_entity_poly.pdbx_seq_one_letter_code
_entity_poly.pdbx_strand_id
1 'polypeptide(L)'
;MATTALQPKRKIIDLSGETFRSLSVMAANRGTNLKNFIEGLLDKVAEEYDENKQYAWLAENVPEGKEMLDEEEQADFEKWLGI
;
A
#
# COMPACT_ATOMS: atom_id res chain seq x y z
N MET A 1 -12.84 12.68 19.57
CA MET A 1 -11.66 11.91 19.12
C MET A 1 -10.88 12.84 18.19
N ALA A 2 -9.71 13.33 18.61
CA ALA A 2 -8.90 14.21 17.76
C ALA A 2 -8.23 13.35 16.69
N THR A 3 -8.70 13.43 15.44
CA THR A 3 -8.04 12.80 14.31
C THR A 3 -6.71 13.53 14.11
N THR A 4 -5.62 12.97 14.61
CA THR A 4 -4.28 13.52 14.36
C THR A 4 -3.98 13.33 12.88
N ALA A 5 -4.20 14.38 12.08
CA ALA A 5 -3.89 14.35 10.66
C ALA A 5 -2.38 14.12 10.47
N LEU A 6 -2.03 13.00 9.85
CA LEU A 6 -0.65 12.69 9.51
C LEU A 6 -0.11 13.78 8.58
N GLN A 7 1.03 14.35 8.95
CA GLN A 7 1.65 15.43 8.19
C GLN A 7 2.34 14.87 6.94
N PRO A 8 2.30 15.57 5.79
CA PRO A 8 2.95 15.11 4.58
C PRO A 8 4.46 14.95 4.79
N LYS A 9 5.01 13.83 4.33
CA LYS A 9 6.44 13.53 4.40
C LYS A 9 7.08 13.71 3.02
N ARG A 10 8.25 14.36 2.99
CA ARG A 10 9.01 14.55 1.74
C ARG A 10 9.90 13.35 1.50
N LYS A 11 9.88 12.81 0.29
CA LYS A 11 10.84 11.82 -0.21
C LYS A 11 11.45 12.33 -1.51
N ILE A 12 12.77 12.17 -1.63
CA ILE A 12 13.50 12.40 -2.89
C ILE A 12 13.59 11.04 -3.59
N ILE A 13 13.23 10.99 -4.86
CA ILE A 13 13.22 9.79 -5.69
C ILE A 13 13.97 10.05 -6.99
N ASP A 14 14.65 9.03 -7.50
CA ASP A 14 15.24 9.05 -8.82
C ASP A 14 14.30 8.36 -9.81
N LEU A 15 14.06 9.00 -10.95
CA LEU A 15 13.28 8.45 -12.05
C LEU A 15 14.19 8.24 -13.26
N SER A 16 13.95 7.16 -14.02
CA SER A 16 14.61 7.01 -15.32
C SER A 16 14.21 8.19 -16.23
N GLY A 17 15.12 8.59 -17.13
CA GLY A 17 14.87 9.73 -18.02
C GLY A 17 13.63 9.54 -18.90
N GLU A 18 13.36 8.31 -19.33
CA GLU A 18 12.15 7.97 -20.10
C GLU A 18 10.88 8.13 -19.25
N THR A 19 10.87 7.61 -18.01
CA THR A 19 9.74 7.75 -17.10
C THR A 19 9.49 9.22 -16.77
N PHE A 20 10.54 10.00 -16.48
CA PHE A 20 10.42 11.43 -16.21
C PHE A 20 9.76 12.17 -17.38
N ARG A 21 10.21 11.90 -18.61
CA ARG A 21 9.65 12.51 -19.82
C ARG A 21 8.16 12.14 -20.00
N SER A 22 7.84 10.85 -19.91
CA SER A 22 6.47 10.37 -20.09
C SER A 22 5.52 10.96 -19.06
N LEU A 23 5.89 10.95 -17.78
CA LEU A 23 5.09 11.55 -16.72
C LEU A 23 4.95 13.07 -16.87
N SER A 24 5.98 13.75 -17.36
CA SER A 24 5.94 15.20 -17.61
C SER A 24 4.91 15.56 -18.69
N VAL A 25 4.87 14.79 -19.78
CA VAL A 25 3.86 14.96 -20.84
C VAL A 25 2.46 14.69 -20.30
N MET A 26 2.29 13.63 -19.51
CA MET A 26 1.01 13.32 -18.89
C MET A 26 0.53 14.42 -17.93
N ALA A 27 1.43 14.98 -17.13
CA ALA A 27 1.14 16.09 -16.23
C ALA A 27 0.69 17.34 -17.00
N ALA A 28 1.44 17.71 -18.05
CA ALA A 28 1.10 18.83 -18.92
C ALA A 28 -0.27 18.65 -19.59
N ASN A 29 -0.57 17.45 -20.09
CA ASN A 29 -1.87 17.13 -20.69
C ASN A 29 -3.04 17.27 -19.69
N ARG A 30 -2.77 17.10 -18.40
CA ARG A 30 -3.75 17.29 -17.31
C ARG A 30 -3.74 18.70 -16.73
N GLY A 31 -2.95 19.63 -17.30
CA GLY A 31 -2.86 21.01 -16.82
C GLY A 31 -2.23 21.12 -15.42
N THR A 32 -1.37 20.18 -15.04
CA THR A 32 -0.71 20.16 -13.73
C THR A 32 0.81 20.05 -13.86
N ASN A 33 1.52 20.28 -12.77
CA ASN A 33 2.96 20.08 -12.72
C ASN A 33 3.29 18.60 -12.41
N LEU A 34 4.52 18.19 -12.75
CA LEU A 34 4.98 16.82 -12.58
C LEU A 34 4.90 16.35 -11.12
N LYS A 35 5.23 17.21 -10.15
CA LYS A 35 5.20 16.88 -8.72
C LYS A 35 3.80 16.50 -8.27
N ASN A 36 2.82 17.38 -8.47
CA ASN A 36 1.43 17.16 -8.09
C ASN A 36 0.83 15.94 -8.81
N PHE A 37 1.26 15.71 -10.06
CA PHE A 37 0.86 14.53 -10.81
C PHE A 37 1.38 13.23 -10.18
N ILE A 38 2.67 13.18 -9.82
CA ILE A 38 3.26 12.01 -9.16
C ILE A 38 2.64 11.78 -7.79
N GLU A 39 2.48 12.83 -6.98
CA GLU A 39 1.84 12.71 -5.66
C GLU A 39 0.43 12.13 -5.77
N GLY A 40 -0.40 12.65 -6.68
CA GLY A 40 -1.75 12.11 -6.89
C GLY A 40 -1.79 10.70 -7.48
N LEU A 41 -0.75 10.25 -8.19
CA LEU A 41 -0.64 8.84 -8.60
C LEU A 41 -0.32 7.95 -7.40
N LEU A 42 0.61 8.37 -6.53
CA LEU A 42 0.99 7.62 -5.34
C LEU A 42 -0.15 7.54 -4.33
N ASP A 43 -0.88 8.64 -4.12
CA ASP A 43 -2.06 8.66 -3.25
C ASP A 43 -3.11 7.66 -3.73
N LYS A 44 -3.41 7.63 -5.03
CA LYS A 44 -4.35 6.66 -5.60
C LYS A 44 -3.91 5.22 -5.43
N VAL A 45 -2.63 4.93 -5.67
CA VAL A 45 -2.08 3.58 -5.47
C VAL A 45 -2.19 3.19 -3.99
N ALA A 46 -1.93 4.11 -3.07
CA ALA A 46 -2.08 3.87 -1.64
C ALA A 46 -3.55 3.67 -1.22
N GLU A 47 -4.48 4.45 -1.79
CA GLU A 47 -5.93 4.29 -1.59
C GLU A 47 -6.47 2.97 -2.16
N GLU A 48 -5.92 2.51 -3.29
CA GLU A 48 -6.26 1.19 -3.86
C GLU A 48 -5.71 0.05 -3.00
N TYR A 49 -4.55 0.26 -2.38
CA TYR A 49 -3.95 -0.64 -1.40
C TYR A 49 -4.64 -0.58 -0.02
N ASP A 50 -5.86 -0.04 0.09
CA ASP A 50 -6.62 0.05 1.34
C ASP A 50 -6.65 -1.31 2.08
N GLU A 51 -5.83 -1.39 3.13
CA GLU A 51 -5.65 -2.59 3.95
C GLU A 51 -6.99 -3.10 4.49
N ASN A 52 -7.99 -2.22 4.67
CA ASN A 52 -9.33 -2.61 5.10
C ASN A 52 -10.08 -3.39 4.02
N LYS A 53 -9.89 -3.06 2.74
CA LYS A 53 -10.46 -3.84 1.62
C LYS A 53 -9.77 -5.18 1.50
N GLN A 54 -8.46 -5.21 1.69
CA GLN A 54 -7.68 -6.46 1.69
C GLN A 54 -8.10 -7.36 2.85
N TYR A 55 -8.23 -6.79 4.06
CA TYR A 55 -8.73 -7.49 5.24
C TYR A 55 -10.18 -7.96 5.05
N ALA A 56 -11.06 -7.13 4.50
CA ALA A 56 -12.44 -7.52 4.21
C ALA A 56 -12.51 -8.68 3.22
N TRP A 57 -11.72 -8.62 2.14
CA TRP A 57 -11.63 -9.72 1.17
C TRP A 57 -11.11 -11.00 1.81
N LEU A 58 -10.04 -10.93 2.61
CA LEU A 58 -9.48 -12.09 3.33
C LEU A 58 -10.50 -12.65 4.33
N ALA A 59 -11.19 -11.80 5.08
CA ALA A 59 -12.21 -12.21 6.02
C ALA A 59 -13.43 -12.88 5.33
N GLU A 60 -13.76 -12.52 4.09
CA GLU A 60 -14.83 -13.15 3.32
C GLU A 60 -14.41 -14.45 2.64
N ASN A 61 -13.18 -14.51 2.11
CA ASN A 61 -12.73 -15.59 1.24
C ASN A 61 -11.79 -16.61 1.93
N VAL A 62 -11.20 -16.24 3.07
CA VAL A 62 -10.28 -17.07 3.87
C VAL A 62 -10.79 -17.11 5.32
N PRO A 63 -11.87 -17.87 5.59
CA PRO A 63 -12.51 -17.91 6.91
C PRO A 63 -11.59 -18.46 8.00
N GLU A 64 -10.65 -19.35 7.64
CA GLU A 64 -9.61 -19.91 8.51
C GLU A 64 -8.79 -18.80 9.20
N GLY A 65 -8.57 -17.66 8.52
CA GLY A 65 -7.86 -16.52 9.10
C GLY A 65 -8.59 -15.81 10.25
N LYS A 66 -9.83 -16.21 10.57
CA LYS A 66 -10.59 -15.73 11.74
C LYS A 66 -10.50 -16.67 12.94
N GLU A 67 -9.95 -17.86 12.75
CA GLU A 67 -9.79 -18.84 13.81
C GLU A 67 -8.37 -18.73 14.39
N MET A 68 -8.25 -18.83 15.70
CA MET A 68 -6.94 -18.94 16.33
C MET A 68 -6.37 -20.32 16.04
N LEU A 69 -5.06 -20.38 15.79
CA LEU A 69 -4.34 -21.64 15.62
C LEU A 69 -4.59 -22.56 16.81
N ASP A 70 -4.80 -23.84 16.54
CA ASP A 70 -4.82 -24.84 17.60
C ASP A 70 -3.40 -25.17 18.10
N GLU A 71 -3.31 -25.99 19.17
CA GLU A 71 -2.01 -26.33 19.78
C GLU A 71 -1.10 -27.12 18.82
N GLU A 72 -1.66 -27.88 17.88
CA GLU A 72 -0.91 -28.70 16.93
C GLU A 72 -0.37 -27.84 15.78
N GLU A 73 -1.22 -26.97 15.22
CA GLU A 73 -0.83 -25.98 14.22
C GLU A 73 0.21 -25.00 14.75
N GLN A 74 0.06 -24.56 16.01
CA GLN A 74 1.06 -23.71 16.66
C GLN A 74 2.40 -24.44 16.81
N ALA A 75 2.39 -25.68 17.29
CA ALA A 75 3.61 -26.47 17.48
C ALA A 75 4.32 -26.76 16.14
N ASP A 76 3.57 -27.05 15.09
CA ASP A 76 4.13 -27.26 13.74
C ASP A 76 4.74 -25.97 13.17
N PHE A 77 4.10 -24.82 13.43
CA PHE A 77 4.62 -23.52 13.03
C PHE A 77 5.90 -23.14 13.79
N GLU A 78 5.93 -23.34 15.11
CA GLU A 78 7.13 -23.10 15.94
C GLU A 78 8.29 -24.01 15.52
N LYS A 79 8.01 -25.29 15.25
CA LYS A 79 8.98 -26.25 14.72
C LYS A 79 9.52 -25.85 13.34
N TRP A 80 8.67 -25.33 12.46
CA TRP A 80 9.10 -24.79 11.16
C TRP A 80 10.03 -23.58 11.31
N LEU A 81 9.77 -22.71 12.30
CA LEU A 81 10.62 -21.57 12.64
C LEU A 81 11.89 -21.96 13.42
N GLY A 82 11.96 -23.19 13.94
CA GLY A 82 13.09 -23.71 14.70
C GLY A 82 13.21 -23.14 16.10
N ILE A 83 12.08 -22.80 16.73
CA ILE A 83 11.97 -22.27 18.10
C ILE A 83 11.48 -23.35 19.06
#